data_AF-A0A5D4TDT2-F1
#
_entry.id   AF-A0A5D4TDT2-F1
#
_cell.length_a   1.000
_cell.length_b   1.000
_cell.length_c   1.000
_cell.angle_alpha   90.00
_cell.angle_beta   90.00
_cell.angle_gamma   90.00
#
_symmetry.space_group_name_H-M   'P 1'
#
loop_
_entity.id
_entity.type
_entity.pdbx_description
1 polymer ?
#
loop_
_entity_poly.entity_id
_entity_poly.type
_entity_poly.pdbx_seq_one_letter_code
_entity_poly.pdbx_strand_id
1 'polypeptide(L)'
;MKTLVCFGDSLTARHEGKDNPRLTEKLTFQLPTFRVVNAGVSANTTKDALKRIEKDVLTYSPDLVTVLFGSNDAAVHKKVALNTFKENLLKITRLIGPKKTILITPPPVDEALQPNRENGELAKYADVVKRVSEETGSHLIDFFKELHARPNYKELLVGILNDGLHFGEAGYDILANLITEKIHEIELKREQKFD
;
A
#
# COMPACT_ATOMS: atom_id res chain seq x y z
N MET A 1 7.00 -3.75 -22.07
CA MET A 1 6.11 -3.06 -21.13
C MET A 1 6.49 -3.50 -19.73
N LYS A 2 6.78 -2.57 -18.81
CA LYS A 2 7.14 -2.92 -17.42
C LYS A 2 5.90 -3.42 -16.67
N THR A 3 6.05 -4.22 -15.63
CA THR A 3 4.92 -4.70 -14.81
C THR A 3 4.99 -4.10 -13.40
N LEU A 4 3.91 -3.43 -13.00
CA LEU A 4 3.66 -2.95 -11.63
C LEU A 4 2.59 -3.85 -11.00
N VAL A 5 2.91 -4.52 -9.91
CA VAL A 5 1.91 -5.26 -9.12
C VAL A 5 1.53 -4.45 -7.89
N CYS A 6 0.24 -4.19 -7.70
CA CYS A 6 -0.29 -3.55 -6.50
C CYS A 6 -0.73 -4.63 -5.50
N PHE A 7 0.11 -4.92 -4.51
CA PHE A 7 -0.11 -5.98 -3.53
C PHE A 7 -0.62 -5.41 -2.21
N GLY A 8 -1.85 -5.76 -1.83
CA GLY A 8 -2.44 -5.20 -0.61
C GLY A 8 -3.75 -5.83 -0.20
N ASP A 9 -4.51 -5.11 0.62
CA ASP A 9 -5.79 -5.55 1.16
C ASP A 9 -6.99 -4.92 0.42
N SER A 10 -8.09 -4.64 1.13
CA SER A 10 -9.29 -4.01 0.56
C SER A 10 -9.00 -2.63 0.00
N LEU A 11 -8.06 -1.86 0.56
CA LEU A 11 -7.71 -0.54 0.07
C LEU A 11 -7.09 -0.60 -1.34
N THR A 12 -6.41 -1.70 -1.64
CA THR A 12 -5.87 -1.97 -2.97
C THR A 12 -6.94 -2.55 -3.91
N ALA A 13 -7.80 -3.43 -3.40
CA ALA A 13 -8.82 -4.13 -4.20
C ALA A 13 -10.06 -3.28 -4.55
N ARG A 14 -10.26 -2.14 -3.87
CA ARG A 14 -11.51 -1.38 -3.91
C ARG A 14 -11.83 -0.83 -5.29
N HIS A 15 -13.08 -1.01 -5.73
CA HIS A 15 -13.61 -0.47 -6.98
C HIS A 15 -14.14 0.95 -6.87
N GLU A 16 -14.68 1.32 -5.72
CA GLU A 16 -15.21 2.66 -5.48
C GLU A 16 -16.25 3.12 -6.53
N GLY A 17 -17.17 2.19 -6.86
CA GLY A 17 -18.27 2.46 -7.80
C GLY A 17 -17.88 2.37 -9.27
N LYS A 18 -16.67 1.86 -9.57
CA LYS A 18 -16.15 1.66 -10.92
C LYS A 18 -16.12 0.18 -11.31
N ASP A 19 -16.00 -0.08 -12.61
CA ASP A 19 -15.86 -1.44 -13.15
C ASP A 19 -14.53 -2.09 -12.76
N ASN A 20 -13.49 -1.29 -12.53
CA ASN A 20 -12.15 -1.75 -12.15
C ASN A 20 -11.76 -1.20 -10.77
N PRO A 21 -10.79 -1.84 -10.07
CA PRO A 21 -10.23 -1.29 -8.85
C PRO A 21 -9.69 0.13 -9.07
N ARG A 22 -10.08 1.07 -8.21
CA ARG A 22 -9.87 2.50 -8.44
C ARG A 22 -8.41 2.87 -8.51
N LEU A 23 -7.59 2.30 -7.63
CA LEU A 23 -6.14 2.48 -7.66
C LEU A 23 -5.54 2.00 -9.00
N THR A 24 -5.99 0.84 -9.49
CA THR A 24 -5.51 0.26 -10.75
C THR A 24 -5.89 1.10 -11.96
N GLU A 25 -7.09 1.65 -11.98
CA GLU A 25 -7.54 2.55 -13.05
C GLU A 25 -6.69 3.83 -13.10
N LYS A 26 -6.51 4.49 -11.95
CA LYS A 26 -5.70 5.71 -11.86
C LYS A 26 -4.24 5.46 -12.26
N LEU A 27 -3.63 4.39 -11.74
CA LEU A 27 -2.24 4.06 -12.07
C LEU A 27 -2.06 3.65 -13.54
N THR A 28 -3.00 2.91 -14.13
CA THR A 28 -2.96 2.58 -15.57
C THR A 28 -2.96 3.84 -16.43
N PHE A 29 -3.76 4.85 -16.05
CA PHE A 29 -3.79 6.13 -16.75
C PHE A 29 -2.50 6.95 -16.55
N GLN A 30 -1.98 7.01 -15.32
CA GLN A 30 -0.80 7.82 -14.98
C GLN A 30 0.53 7.19 -15.43
N LEU A 31 0.58 5.87 -15.59
CA LEU A 31 1.79 5.11 -15.93
C LEU A 31 1.60 4.27 -17.20
N PRO A 32 1.43 4.91 -18.39
CA PRO A 32 1.11 4.19 -19.63
C PRO A 32 2.19 3.21 -20.11
N THR A 33 3.40 3.28 -19.56
CA THR A 33 4.52 2.36 -19.85
C THR A 33 4.51 1.11 -18.97
N PHE A 34 3.61 1.04 -17.98
CA PHE A 34 3.43 -0.07 -17.06
C PHE A 34 2.13 -0.82 -17.33
N ARG A 35 2.21 -2.15 -17.29
CA ARG A 35 1.07 -3.03 -17.02
C ARG A 35 0.81 -3.02 -15.52
N VAL A 36 -0.33 -2.47 -15.11
CA VAL A 36 -0.73 -2.45 -13.69
C VAL A 36 -1.59 -3.69 -13.39
N VAL A 37 -1.14 -4.49 -12.42
CA VAL A 37 -1.83 -5.71 -11.97
C VAL A 37 -2.34 -5.48 -10.55
N ASN A 38 -3.65 -5.63 -10.33
CA ASN A 38 -4.21 -5.59 -8.99
C ASN A 38 -4.04 -6.94 -8.28
N ALA A 39 -3.36 -6.94 -7.14
CA ALA A 39 -3.21 -8.08 -6.25
C ALA A 39 -3.75 -7.72 -4.84
N GLY A 40 -4.80 -6.91 -4.78
CA GLY A 40 -5.56 -6.59 -3.58
C GLY A 40 -6.53 -7.70 -3.21
N VAL A 41 -6.59 -8.09 -1.95
CA VAL A 41 -7.62 -9.01 -1.45
C VAL A 41 -8.20 -8.46 -0.17
N SER A 42 -9.51 -8.22 -0.16
CA SER A 42 -10.21 -7.65 0.98
C SER A 42 -9.92 -8.39 2.28
N ALA A 43 -9.83 -7.63 3.36
CA ALA A 43 -9.67 -8.16 4.72
C ALA A 43 -8.37 -8.92 5.02
N ASN A 44 -7.44 -9.06 4.05
CA ASN A 44 -6.17 -9.77 4.23
C ASN A 44 -5.21 -9.01 5.15
N THR A 45 -4.47 -9.78 5.94
CA THR A 45 -3.31 -9.33 6.72
C THR A 45 -2.01 -9.70 6.02
N THR A 46 -0.87 -9.28 6.55
CA THR A 46 0.46 -9.75 6.08
C THR A 46 0.65 -11.26 6.22
N LYS A 47 -0.05 -11.94 7.16
CA LYS A 47 -0.03 -13.40 7.26
C LYS A 47 -0.66 -14.06 6.02
N ASP A 48 -1.71 -13.44 5.49
CA ASP A 48 -2.42 -13.93 4.30
C ASP A 48 -1.66 -13.58 3.02
N ALA A 49 -1.05 -12.40 3.00
CA ALA A 49 -0.15 -11.97 1.94
C ALA A 49 0.93 -13.04 1.65
N LEU A 50 1.60 -13.54 2.70
CA LEU A 50 2.63 -14.57 2.54
C LEU A 50 2.14 -15.89 1.93
N LYS A 51 0.85 -16.24 2.08
CA LYS A 51 0.28 -17.46 1.51
C LYS A 51 0.04 -17.35 0.01
N ARG A 52 -0.13 -16.11 -0.50
CA ARG A 52 -0.55 -15.84 -1.89
C ARG A 52 0.50 -15.11 -2.73
N ILE A 53 1.57 -14.60 -2.12
CA ILE A 53 2.60 -13.80 -2.80
C ILE A 53 3.18 -14.49 -4.04
N GLU A 54 3.40 -15.81 -3.99
CA GLU A 54 3.89 -16.57 -5.14
C GLU A 54 2.96 -16.40 -6.34
N LYS A 55 1.69 -16.77 -6.15
CA LYS A 55 0.65 -16.74 -7.18
C LYS A 55 0.33 -15.34 -7.64
N ASP A 56 0.15 -14.42 -6.70
CA ASP A 56 -0.46 -13.11 -6.97
C ASP A 56 0.58 -12.04 -7.35
N VAL A 57 1.86 -12.28 -7.07
CA VAL A 57 2.93 -11.31 -7.31
C VAL A 57 4.05 -11.90 -8.16
N LEU A 58 4.67 -12.99 -7.71
CA LEU A 58 5.93 -13.46 -8.32
C LEU A 58 5.73 -14.07 -9.71
N THR A 59 4.60 -14.74 -9.97
CA THR A 59 4.26 -15.26 -11.31
C THR A 59 4.23 -14.19 -12.40
N TYR A 60 3.98 -12.93 -12.05
CA TYR A 60 3.95 -11.81 -12.99
C TYR A 60 5.34 -11.27 -13.35
N SER A 61 6.41 -11.75 -12.70
CA SER A 61 7.78 -11.25 -12.85
C SER A 61 7.87 -9.72 -12.79
N PRO A 62 7.42 -9.08 -11.69
CA PRO A 62 7.25 -7.63 -11.64
C PRO A 62 8.57 -6.87 -11.72
N ASP A 63 8.51 -5.68 -12.30
CA ASP A 63 9.59 -4.67 -12.26
C ASP A 63 9.54 -3.87 -10.95
N LEU A 64 8.32 -3.57 -10.49
CA LEU A 64 8.03 -2.90 -9.23
C LEU A 64 6.78 -3.50 -8.57
N VAL A 65 6.72 -3.46 -7.25
CA VAL A 65 5.58 -3.91 -6.45
C VAL A 65 5.30 -2.88 -5.36
N THR A 66 4.09 -2.34 -5.32
CA THR A 66 3.62 -1.59 -4.14
C THR A 66 3.07 -2.56 -3.12
N VAL A 67 3.47 -2.42 -1.85
CA VAL A 67 3.01 -3.27 -0.75
C VAL A 67 2.28 -2.40 0.27
N LEU A 68 0.95 -2.53 0.34
CA LEU A 68 0.08 -1.78 1.24
C LEU A 68 -0.72 -2.74 2.13
N PHE A 69 -0.22 -2.93 3.35
CA PHE A 69 -0.85 -3.69 4.43
C PHE A 69 -0.67 -2.92 5.75
N GLY A 70 -1.29 -3.41 6.82
CA GLY A 70 -1.25 -2.76 8.14
C GLY A 70 -2.63 -2.37 8.64
N SER A 71 -3.57 -1.99 7.76
CA SER A 71 -4.93 -1.60 8.17
C SER A 71 -5.67 -2.76 8.83
N ASN A 72 -5.61 -3.97 8.25
CA ASN A 72 -6.20 -5.15 8.86
C ASN A 72 -5.34 -5.74 9.98
N ASP A 73 -4.02 -5.70 9.82
CA ASP A 73 -3.07 -6.17 10.83
C ASP A 73 -3.20 -5.41 12.16
N ALA A 74 -3.51 -4.10 12.12
CA ALA A 74 -3.73 -3.26 13.29
C ALA A 74 -5.13 -3.41 13.92
N ALA A 75 -6.08 -4.03 13.23
CA ALA A 75 -7.45 -4.12 13.72
C ALA A 75 -7.54 -5.09 14.91
N VAL A 76 -8.24 -4.69 15.98
CA VAL A 76 -8.34 -5.47 17.24
C VAL A 76 -8.69 -6.94 16.99
N HIS A 77 -9.69 -7.20 16.14
CA HIS A 77 -10.19 -8.54 15.83
C HIS A 77 -9.31 -9.38 14.89
N LYS A 78 -8.27 -8.79 14.29
CA LYS A 78 -7.35 -9.47 13.34
C LYS A 78 -5.88 -9.33 13.72
N LYS A 79 -5.63 -8.78 14.91
CA LYS A 79 -4.35 -8.19 15.30
C LYS A 79 -3.17 -9.10 14.99
N VAL A 80 -2.26 -8.61 14.15
CA VAL A 80 -0.96 -9.24 13.90
C VAL A 80 0.07 -8.50 14.74
N ALA A 81 0.62 -9.15 15.77
CA ALA A 81 1.61 -8.53 16.65
C ALA A 81 2.72 -7.82 15.86
N LEU A 82 3.16 -6.63 16.30
CA LEU A 82 4.10 -5.77 15.57
C LEU A 82 5.39 -6.50 15.14
N ASN A 83 5.92 -7.40 15.99
CA ASN A 83 7.07 -8.22 15.64
C ASN A 83 6.78 -9.17 14.48
N THR A 84 5.64 -9.88 14.51
CA THR A 84 5.20 -10.74 13.41
C THR A 84 4.91 -9.93 12.15
N PHE A 85 4.30 -8.76 12.27
CA PHE A 85 4.08 -7.85 11.14
C PHE A 85 5.42 -7.43 10.51
N LYS A 86 6.41 -7.05 11.32
CA LYS A 86 7.77 -6.75 10.87
C LYS A 86 8.40 -7.93 10.13
N GLU A 87 8.39 -9.12 10.74
CA GLU A 87 8.95 -10.34 10.16
C GLU A 87 8.28 -10.70 8.82
N ASN A 88 6.95 -10.55 8.74
CA ASN A 88 6.21 -10.79 7.52
C ASN A 88 6.64 -9.80 6.42
N LEU A 89 6.73 -8.50 6.72
CA LEU A 89 7.16 -7.50 5.75
C LEU A 89 8.60 -7.70 5.30
N LEU A 90 9.52 -8.10 6.20
CA LEU A 90 10.87 -8.48 5.84
C LEU A 90 10.87 -9.66 4.85
N LYS A 91 10.07 -10.69 5.11
CA LYS A 91 9.96 -11.85 4.23
C LYS A 91 9.33 -11.50 2.88
N ILE A 92 8.23 -10.73 2.86
CA ILE A 92 7.58 -10.23 1.64
C ILE A 92 8.60 -9.44 0.80
N THR A 93 9.31 -8.50 1.44
CA THR A 93 10.30 -7.64 0.76
C THR A 93 11.47 -8.45 0.19
N ARG A 94 11.94 -9.47 0.90
CA ARG A 94 13.00 -10.38 0.43
C ARG A 94 12.55 -11.24 -0.76
N LEU A 95 11.31 -11.76 -0.73
CA LEU A 95 10.75 -12.56 -1.83
C LEU A 95 10.58 -11.74 -3.11
N ILE A 96 10.17 -10.47 -3.00
CA ILE A 96 10.01 -9.56 -4.14
C ILE A 96 11.38 -9.03 -4.63
N GLY A 97 12.30 -8.80 -3.69
CA GLY A 97 13.57 -8.10 -3.92
C GLY A 97 13.48 -6.63 -3.49
N PRO A 98 14.33 -6.14 -2.56
CA PRO A 98 14.17 -4.82 -1.97
C PRO A 98 14.10 -3.66 -2.98
N LYS A 99 14.90 -3.69 -4.05
CA LYS A 99 14.90 -2.64 -5.10
C LYS A 99 13.69 -2.65 -6.04
N LYS A 100 12.84 -3.67 -5.92
CA LYS A 100 11.55 -3.77 -6.61
C LYS A 100 10.39 -3.40 -5.69
N THR A 101 10.60 -3.33 -4.38
CA THR A 101 9.54 -3.12 -3.39
C THR A 101 9.38 -1.65 -3.05
N ILE A 102 8.15 -1.16 -3.15
CA ILE A 102 7.70 0.13 -2.63
C ILE A 102 6.75 -0.16 -1.46
N LEU A 103 7.26 -0.05 -0.23
CA LEU A 103 6.47 -0.18 0.98
C LEU A 103 5.63 1.07 1.21
N ILE A 104 4.35 0.89 1.49
CA ILE A 104 3.41 1.98 1.77
C ILE A 104 2.85 1.77 3.17
N THR A 105 2.99 2.78 4.04
CA THR A 105 2.42 2.72 5.40
C THR A 105 0.89 2.64 5.35
N PRO A 106 0.22 1.95 6.28
CA PRO A 106 -1.24 1.98 6.34
C PRO A 106 -1.74 3.42 6.57
N PRO A 107 -2.88 3.83 5.99
CA PRO A 107 -3.48 5.15 6.21
C PRO A 107 -3.98 5.31 7.67
N PRO A 108 -4.30 6.55 8.10
CA PRO A 108 -5.15 6.76 9.26
C PRO A 108 -6.61 6.33 8.99
N VAL A 109 -7.41 6.26 10.05
CA VAL A 109 -8.85 6.04 10.03
C VAL A 109 -9.60 7.20 10.69
N ASP A 110 -10.89 7.33 10.43
CA ASP A 110 -11.79 8.07 11.31
C ASP A 110 -12.18 7.17 12.48
N GLU A 111 -11.52 7.36 13.63
CA GLU A 111 -11.74 6.59 14.85
C GLU A 111 -13.20 6.65 15.33
N ALA A 112 -13.97 7.69 14.98
CA ALA A 112 -15.39 7.79 15.32
C ALA A 112 -16.25 6.76 14.56
N LEU A 113 -15.78 6.27 13.41
CA LEU A 113 -16.46 5.28 12.57
C LEU A 113 -15.79 3.90 12.59
N GLN A 114 -14.58 3.80 13.17
CA GLN A 114 -13.78 2.58 13.19
C GLN A 114 -13.53 2.08 14.63
N PRO A 115 -14.48 1.38 15.25
CA PRO A 115 -14.35 0.93 16.65
C PRO A 115 -13.26 -0.13 16.88
N ASN A 116 -12.68 -0.66 15.81
CA ASN A 116 -11.67 -1.72 15.85
C ASN A 116 -10.26 -1.21 15.54
N ARG A 117 -10.08 0.10 15.27
CA ARG A 117 -8.80 0.67 14.83
C ARG A 117 -8.61 2.03 15.46
N GLU A 118 -7.41 2.23 15.99
CA GLU A 118 -6.97 3.52 16.54
C GLU A 118 -5.76 3.98 15.74
N ASN A 119 -5.70 5.28 15.41
CA ASN A 119 -4.60 5.92 14.74
C ASN A 119 -3.31 5.84 15.54
N GLY A 120 -3.40 5.85 16.88
CA GLY A 120 -2.25 5.60 17.74
C GLY A 120 -1.64 4.21 17.56
N GLU A 121 -2.47 3.20 17.27
CA GLU A 121 -1.99 1.86 16.95
C GLU A 121 -1.50 1.77 15.50
N LEU A 122 -2.25 2.31 14.52
CA LEU A 122 -1.84 2.35 13.11
C LEU A 122 -0.50 3.07 12.91
N ALA A 123 -0.22 4.13 13.68
CA ALA A 123 1.07 4.82 13.67
C ALA A 123 2.23 3.87 14.03
N LYS A 124 2.03 2.92 14.95
CA LYS A 124 3.06 1.91 15.29
C LYS A 124 3.30 0.95 14.12
N TYR A 125 2.26 0.56 13.39
CA TYR A 125 2.41 -0.25 12.18
C TYR A 125 3.10 0.54 11.06
N ALA A 126 2.76 1.81 10.89
CA ALA A 126 3.46 2.71 9.98
C ALA A 126 4.95 2.80 10.32
N ASP A 127 5.32 2.94 11.60
CA ASP A 127 6.72 2.95 12.03
C ASP A 127 7.44 1.63 11.75
N VAL A 128 6.76 0.50 11.89
CA VAL A 128 7.33 -0.79 11.48
C VAL A 128 7.60 -0.81 9.96
N VAL A 129 6.67 -0.33 9.13
CA VAL A 129 6.86 -0.25 7.68
C VAL A 129 8.10 0.59 7.34
N LYS A 130 8.25 1.77 7.97
CA LYS A 130 9.42 2.66 7.77
C LYS A 130 10.73 1.95 8.13
N ARG A 131 10.78 1.31 9.30
CA ARG A 131 11.97 0.56 9.76
C ARG A 131 12.33 -0.58 8.82
N VAL A 132 11.34 -1.31 8.30
CA VAL A 132 11.59 -2.38 7.32
C VAL A 132 12.14 -1.81 6.02
N SER A 133 11.63 -0.65 5.57
CA SER A 133 12.15 0.02 4.38
C SER A 133 13.62 0.40 4.54
N GLU A 134 13.98 0.98 5.69
CA GLU A 134 15.36 1.32 6.04
C GLU A 134 16.25 0.08 6.12
N GLU A 135 15.81 -0.96 6.86
CA GLU A 135 16.56 -2.20 7.08
C GLU A 135 16.85 -2.96 5.78
N THR A 136 15.92 -2.93 4.82
CA THR A 136 16.04 -3.66 3.55
C THR A 136 16.62 -2.80 2.42
N GLY A 137 16.65 -1.48 2.58
CA GLY A 137 16.95 -0.54 1.51
C GLY A 137 15.92 -0.57 0.37
N SER A 138 14.67 -0.93 0.68
CA SER A 138 13.52 -0.81 -0.22
C SER A 138 12.99 0.62 -0.25
N HIS A 139 12.08 0.91 -1.17
CA HIS A 139 11.49 2.24 -1.32
C HIS A 139 10.32 2.42 -0.35
N LEU A 140 10.06 3.67 0.06
CA LEU A 140 9.03 4.01 1.03
C LEU A 140 8.09 5.11 0.51
N ILE A 141 6.80 4.98 0.82
CA ILE A 141 5.80 6.04 0.81
C ILE A 141 5.15 6.09 2.22
N ASP A 142 5.35 7.20 2.94
CA ASP A 142 4.75 7.43 4.26
C ASP A 142 3.34 8.03 4.12
N PHE A 143 2.43 7.20 3.61
CA PHE A 143 1.04 7.57 3.35
C PHE A 143 0.24 7.90 4.63
N PHE A 144 0.60 7.29 5.77
CA PHE A 144 0.00 7.62 7.07
C PHE A 144 0.24 9.10 7.37
N LYS A 145 1.50 9.52 7.31
CA LYS A 145 1.89 10.91 7.57
C LYS A 145 1.26 11.86 6.57
N GLU A 146 1.27 11.51 5.29
CA GLU A 146 0.72 12.36 4.22
C GLU A 146 -0.78 12.66 4.41
N LEU A 147 -1.56 11.66 4.79
CA LEU A 147 -2.97 11.89 5.09
C LEU A 147 -3.16 12.56 6.45
N HIS A 148 -2.57 12.01 7.51
CA HIS A 148 -2.85 12.44 8.89
C HIS A 148 -2.35 13.85 9.20
N ALA A 149 -1.39 14.39 8.43
CA ALA A 149 -0.95 15.79 8.56
C ALA A 149 -1.99 16.81 8.05
N ARG A 150 -3.02 16.37 7.32
CA ARG A 150 -4.05 17.26 6.76
C ARG A 150 -5.11 17.55 7.83
N PRO A 151 -5.52 18.82 8.05
CA PRO A 151 -6.54 19.17 9.05
C PRO A 151 -7.85 18.39 8.89
N ASN A 152 -8.26 18.15 7.64
CA ASN A 152 -9.52 17.49 7.30
C ASN A 152 -9.32 16.09 6.72
N TYR A 153 -8.29 15.35 7.15
CA TYR A 153 -7.97 14.05 6.55
C TYR A 153 -9.15 13.06 6.57
N LYS A 154 -10.07 13.18 7.53
CA LYS A 154 -11.27 12.34 7.64
C LYS A 154 -12.17 12.46 6.41
N GLU A 155 -12.24 13.62 5.77
CA GLU A 155 -13.00 13.82 4.53
C GLU A 155 -12.44 12.96 3.38
N LEU A 156 -11.15 12.64 3.41
CA LEU A 156 -10.51 11.74 2.45
C LEU A 156 -10.93 10.27 2.66
N LEU A 157 -11.42 9.94 3.86
CA LEU A 157 -11.86 8.61 4.28
C LEU A 157 -13.37 8.38 4.04
N VAL A 158 -14.02 9.31 3.32
CA VAL A 158 -15.43 9.23 2.92
C VAL A 158 -15.51 8.60 1.52
N GLY A 159 -15.41 7.27 1.47
CA GLY A 159 -15.77 6.49 0.28
C GLY A 159 -17.26 6.13 0.25
N ILE A 160 -17.66 5.27 -0.69
CA ILE A 160 -19.04 4.79 -0.89
C ILE A 160 -19.57 4.07 0.36
N LEU A 161 -18.71 3.37 1.11
CA LEU A 161 -19.13 2.76 2.38
C LEU A 161 -19.28 3.79 3.50
N ASN A 162 -18.62 4.94 3.37
CA ASN A 162 -18.55 5.99 4.38
C ASN A 162 -18.25 5.41 5.78
N ASP A 163 -17.26 4.51 5.84
CA ASP A 163 -16.94 3.76 7.06
C ASP A 163 -15.72 4.33 7.82
N GLY A 164 -15.12 5.42 7.33
CA GLY A 164 -13.94 6.01 7.95
C GLY A 164 -12.66 5.18 7.77
N LEU A 165 -12.65 4.16 6.90
CA LEU A 165 -11.48 3.37 6.56
C LEU A 165 -11.18 3.43 5.06
N HIS A 166 -12.19 3.19 4.23
CA HIS A 166 -12.04 3.16 2.79
C HIS A 166 -12.14 4.57 2.22
N PHE A 167 -11.07 5.00 1.54
CA PHE A 167 -10.97 6.34 1.00
C PHE A 167 -11.94 6.57 -0.15
N GLY A 168 -12.37 7.82 -0.32
CA GLY A 168 -13.06 8.29 -1.52
C GLY A 168 -12.10 8.60 -2.66
N GLU A 169 -12.64 9.18 -3.73
CA GLU A 169 -11.90 9.56 -4.94
C GLU A 169 -10.62 10.36 -4.65
N ALA A 170 -10.73 11.40 -3.82
CA ALA A 170 -9.60 12.26 -3.47
C ALA A 170 -8.48 11.51 -2.73
N GLY A 171 -8.81 10.55 -1.87
CA GLY A 171 -7.81 9.71 -1.20
C GLY A 171 -7.09 8.79 -2.19
N TYR A 172 -7.81 8.23 -3.17
CA TYR A 172 -7.21 7.46 -4.25
C TYR A 172 -6.36 8.31 -5.20
N ASP A 173 -6.74 9.57 -5.46
CA ASP A 173 -5.90 10.51 -6.23
C ASP A 173 -4.56 10.76 -5.54
N ILE A 174 -4.58 11.04 -4.24
CA ILE A 174 -3.36 11.24 -3.46
C ILE A 174 -2.49 9.98 -3.50
N LEU A 175 -3.06 8.81 -3.21
CA LEU A 175 -2.30 7.56 -3.21
C LEU A 175 -1.67 7.26 -4.59
N ALA A 176 -2.44 7.41 -5.67
CA ALA A 176 -1.95 7.18 -7.03
C ALA A 176 -0.83 8.15 -7.40
N ASN A 177 -0.99 9.44 -7.10
CA ASN A 177 0.01 10.46 -7.39
C ASN A 177 1.33 10.17 -6.67
N LEU A 178 1.28 9.83 -5.38
CA LEU A 178 2.48 9.47 -4.60
C LEU A 178 3.20 8.25 -5.18
N ILE A 179 2.45 7.23 -5.63
CA ILE A 179 3.02 6.03 -6.26
C ILE A 179 3.68 6.41 -7.59
N THR A 180 3.00 7.18 -8.43
CA THR A 180 3.51 7.63 -9.73
C THR A 180 4.79 8.45 -9.57
N GLU A 181 4.80 9.44 -8.68
CA GLU A 181 5.98 10.25 -8.36
C GLU A 181 7.15 9.39 -7.87
N LYS A 182 6.87 8.43 -6.97
CA LYS A 182 7.89 7.52 -6.46
C LYS A 182 8.48 6.66 -7.57
N ILE A 183 7.66 6.16 -8.48
CA ILE A 183 8.11 5.35 -9.62
C ILE A 183 8.99 6.20 -10.55
N HIS A 184 8.58 7.43 -10.89
CA HIS A 184 9.41 8.33 -11.69
C HIS A 184 10.77 8.61 -11.02
N GLU A 185 10.80 8.85 -9.71
CA GLU A 185 12.04 9.02 -8.94
C GLU A 185 12.97 7.79 -9.06
N ILE A 186 12.39 6.58 -8.96
CA ILE A 186 13.14 5.32 -9.07
C ILE A 186 13.74 5.14 -10.46
N GLU A 187 12.95 5.40 -11.51
CA GLU A 187 13.37 5.24 -12.89
C GLU A 187 14.47 6.24 -13.28
N LEU A 188 14.34 7.51 -12.89
CA LEU A 188 15.39 8.52 -13.10
C LEU A 188 16.72 8.13 -12.43
N LYS A 189 16.66 7.59 -11.22
CA LYS A 189 17.86 7.11 -10.49
C LYS A 189 18.48 5.86 -11.11
N ARG A 190 17.72 5.06 -11.86
CA ARG A 190 18.24 3.90 -12.58
C ARG A 190 19.00 4.36 -13.82
N GLU A 191 18.45 5.31 -14.58
CA GLU A 191 19.08 5.86 -15.79
C GLU A 191 20.44 6.53 -15.47
N GLN A 192 20.50 7.36 -14.43
CA GLN A 192 21.73 8.05 -14.00
C GLN A 192 22.86 7.13 -13.49
N LYS A 193 22.59 5.83 -13.26
CA LYS A 193 23.63 4.87 -12.87
C LYS A 193 24.32 4.19 -14.04
N PHE A 194 23.80 4.38 -15.25
CA PHE A 194 24.33 3.80 -16.48
C PHE A 194 25.02 4.84 -17.38
N ASP A 195 25.04 6.10 -16.96
CA ASP A 195 25.90 7.17 -17.48
C ASP A 195 27.17 7.31 -16.61
#